data_AF-A0A373WAG9-F1
#
_entry.id   AF-A0A373WAG9-F1
#
_cell.length_a   1.000
_cell.length_b   1.000
_cell.length_c   1.000
_cell.angle_alpha   90.00
_cell.angle_beta   90.00
_cell.angle_gamma   90.00
#
_symmetry.space_group_name_H-M   'P 1'
#
loop_
_entity.id
_entity.type
_entity.pdbx_description
1 polymer ?
#
loop_
_entity_poly.entity_id
_entity_poly.type
_entity_poly.pdbx_seq_one_letter_code
_entity_poly.pdbx_strand_id
1 'polypeptide(L)'
;MNKLLALLQILIKQTDENHKLTTNQLIEKLAEQGISAHRNTIPADIRKLRDAGYDITCDKSTQNKYFIGSRGLESAEIKMLCDAVNAAQFISEEKSSELIDKLFSQLSVYQKDEIKNIIQQPSENKADNKSIYFADTINTAITQCRKIRFQYYEYNEKREKVLKHNGYTYTVSPYAAVWNDDRYYLVGYCEKHKDITVFRIDRIADISLTESIAIPCPKDFVLKDFIAQTFKMFSGEPMTVTLKCKNKHMKAIIDKFGDDIETNKADKQFFTVKVKIELSPTFYAWVFQYQGKYVYNFHKKQLTNLCKWEKVCLRCISNCAPRFFAIDIKIQRRYNIYITETNVTVRKRRIKMQHKNAEYFKRIIAFIDDYAVNNGSSPSVREISNGVGLSTATVSRYMQKMKANGELDYDGHRSIVTKRQKQTLAETVEIPILGSVSCGVPKFAEENIEEYVRLPVSLFGRGDFFLLRANGDSMIEAGIDYGDLVLIRRQNYADSGDIVVALMDDEATLKRFYPEPENQRIRLHPENSEMDDIYVDNCIIQGVAVKVIKDLE
;
A
#
# COMPACT_ATOMS: atom_id res chain seq x y z
N MET A 1 26.11 -26.40 -18.88
CA MET A 1 25.70 -26.50 -17.46
C MET A 1 25.69 -27.98 -17.05
N ASN A 2 26.12 -28.34 -15.84
CA ASN A 2 26.13 -29.74 -15.39
C ASN A 2 24.68 -30.24 -15.17
N LYS A 3 24.34 -31.45 -15.64
CA LYS A 3 23.00 -32.07 -15.48
C LYS A 3 22.48 -32.04 -14.05
N LEU A 4 23.33 -32.34 -13.06
CA LEU A 4 22.92 -32.39 -11.66
C LEU A 4 22.50 -31.00 -11.14
N LEU A 5 23.24 -29.95 -11.53
CA LEU A 5 22.94 -28.57 -11.17
C LEU A 5 21.71 -28.04 -11.90
N ALA A 6 21.54 -28.40 -13.17
CA ALA A 6 20.35 -28.05 -13.94
C ALA A 6 19.09 -28.69 -13.36
N LEU A 7 19.17 -29.98 -12.99
CA LEU A 7 18.07 -30.69 -12.33
C LEU A 7 17.71 -30.02 -11.00
N LEU A 8 18.70 -29.64 -10.20
CA LEU A 8 18.48 -28.91 -8.95
C LEU A 8 17.80 -27.56 -9.20
N GLN A 9 18.26 -26.78 -10.20
CA GLN A 9 17.64 -25.50 -10.54
C GLN A 9 16.18 -25.66 -10.99
N ILE A 10 15.87 -26.71 -11.75
CA ILE A 10 14.50 -27.03 -12.16
C ILE A 10 13.66 -27.35 -10.92
N LEU A 11 14.14 -28.21 -10.02
CA LEU A 11 13.42 -28.56 -8.79
C LEU A 11 13.19 -27.33 -7.91
N ILE A 12 14.21 -26.49 -7.69
CA ILE A 12 14.09 -25.29 -6.86
C ILE A 12 13.13 -24.27 -7.48
N LYS A 13 13.18 -24.04 -8.79
CA LYS A 13 12.37 -22.98 -9.42
C LYS A 13 10.98 -23.43 -9.84
N GLN A 14 10.81 -24.69 -10.22
CA GLN A 14 9.60 -25.16 -10.91
C GLN A 14 8.86 -26.27 -10.15
N THR A 15 9.18 -26.47 -8.87
CA THR A 15 8.41 -27.39 -8.04
C THR A 15 8.12 -26.85 -6.66
N ASP A 16 7.01 -27.28 -6.08
CA ASP A 16 6.62 -27.10 -4.68
C ASP A 16 5.59 -28.18 -4.30
N GLU A 17 5.03 -28.09 -3.09
CA GLU A 17 4.05 -29.05 -2.57
C GLU A 17 2.79 -29.20 -3.44
N ASN A 18 2.44 -28.17 -4.21
CA ASN A 18 1.26 -28.17 -5.09
C ASN A 18 1.65 -28.41 -6.55
N HIS A 19 2.89 -28.08 -6.94
CA HIS A 19 3.41 -28.21 -8.30
C HIS A 19 4.54 -29.23 -8.36
N LYS A 20 4.19 -30.50 -8.60
CA LYS A 20 5.15 -31.63 -8.61
C LYS A 20 5.43 -32.09 -10.04
N LEU A 21 6.68 -32.44 -10.34
CA LEU A 21 7.08 -32.88 -11.69
C LEU A 21 7.38 -34.38 -11.74
N THR A 22 6.90 -35.04 -12.80
CA THR A 22 7.23 -36.44 -13.08
C THR A 22 8.65 -36.59 -13.61
N THR A 23 9.19 -37.81 -13.60
CA THR A 23 10.47 -38.12 -14.27
C THR A 23 10.52 -37.64 -15.73
N ASN A 24 9.43 -37.81 -16.48
CA ASN A 24 9.38 -37.42 -17.90
C ASN A 24 9.39 -35.90 -18.05
N GLN A 25 8.61 -35.18 -17.24
CA GLN A 25 8.59 -33.72 -17.26
C GLN A 25 9.95 -33.13 -16.85
N LEU A 26 10.68 -33.76 -15.93
CA LEU A 26 12.04 -33.35 -15.58
C LEU A 26 13.01 -33.55 -16.75
N ILE A 27 12.84 -34.61 -17.55
CA ILE A 27 13.65 -34.86 -18.75
C ILE A 27 13.35 -33.82 -19.83
N GLU A 28 12.07 -33.52 -20.07
CA GLU A 28 11.64 -32.49 -21.03
C GLU A 28 12.27 -31.14 -20.66
N LYS A 29 12.19 -30.73 -19.38
CA LYS A 29 12.79 -29.47 -18.90
C LYS A 29 14.31 -29.46 -18.94
N LEU A 30 14.97 -30.60 -18.78
CA LEU A 30 16.41 -30.71 -19.00
C LEU A 30 16.75 -30.58 -20.48
N ALA A 31 15.94 -31.16 -21.37
CA ALA A 31 16.11 -31.08 -22.81
C ALA A 31 15.91 -29.66 -23.34
N GLU A 32 14.96 -28.90 -22.81
CA GLU A 32 14.79 -27.46 -23.06
C GLU A 32 16.06 -26.64 -22.76
N GLN A 33 16.87 -27.10 -21.79
CA GLN A 33 18.17 -26.49 -21.45
C GLN A 33 19.35 -27.09 -22.23
N GLY A 34 19.07 -27.92 -23.25
CA GLY A 34 20.09 -28.60 -24.06
C GLY A 34 20.78 -29.77 -23.35
N ILE A 35 20.19 -30.32 -22.29
CA ILE A 35 20.78 -31.39 -21.47
C ILE A 35 20.02 -32.70 -21.69
N SER A 36 20.68 -33.68 -22.30
CA SER A 36 20.11 -35.02 -22.46
C SER A 36 20.13 -35.80 -21.14
N ALA A 37 19.00 -36.44 -20.82
CA ALA A 37 18.84 -37.28 -19.64
C ALA A 37 17.98 -38.50 -19.95
N HIS A 38 18.32 -39.64 -19.33
CA HIS A 38 17.56 -40.88 -19.48
C HIS A 38 16.74 -41.17 -18.21
N ARG A 39 15.52 -41.73 -18.36
CA ARG A 39 14.59 -42.03 -17.25
C ARG A 39 15.20 -42.78 -16.08
N ASN A 40 16.15 -43.67 -16.35
CA ASN A 40 16.79 -44.49 -15.32
C ASN A 40 17.83 -43.71 -14.49
N THR A 41 18.28 -42.55 -14.99
CA THR A 41 19.33 -41.74 -14.35
C THR A 41 18.76 -40.71 -13.36
N ILE A 42 17.55 -40.20 -13.61
CA ILE A 42 16.92 -39.18 -12.76
C ILE A 42 16.80 -39.62 -11.29
N PRO A 43 16.33 -40.84 -10.95
CA PRO A 43 16.26 -41.26 -9.54
C PRO A 43 17.63 -41.32 -8.86
N ALA A 44 18.69 -41.66 -9.60
CA ALA A 44 20.05 -41.70 -9.08
C ALA A 44 20.60 -40.28 -8.84
N ASP A 45 20.30 -39.34 -9.74
CA ASP A 45 20.68 -37.93 -9.59
C ASP A 45 19.93 -37.26 -8.43
N ILE A 46 18.64 -37.56 -8.26
CA ILE A 46 17.84 -37.08 -7.11
C ILE A 46 18.39 -37.61 -5.79
N ARG A 47 18.84 -38.87 -5.74
CA ARG A 47 19.53 -39.40 -4.55
C ARG A 47 20.78 -38.61 -4.22
N LYS A 48 21.64 -38.32 -5.21
CA LYS A 48 22.84 -37.50 -5.00
C LYS A 48 22.51 -36.11 -4.46
N LEU A 49 21.42 -35.49 -4.93
CA LEU A 49 20.97 -34.20 -4.41
C LEU A 49 20.46 -34.30 -2.97
N ARG A 50 19.73 -35.36 -2.62
CA ARG A 50 19.33 -35.62 -1.22
C ARG A 50 20.53 -35.84 -0.31
N ASP A 51 21.51 -36.62 -0.77
CA ASP A 51 22.75 -36.88 -0.03
C ASP A 51 23.57 -35.59 0.17
N ALA A 52 23.40 -34.60 -0.73
CA ALA A 52 23.97 -33.27 -0.61
C ALA A 52 23.17 -32.31 0.30
N GLY A 53 22.08 -32.78 0.92
CA GLY A 53 21.28 -32.03 1.89
C GLY A 53 20.04 -31.31 1.32
N TYR A 54 19.67 -31.54 0.06
CA TYR A 54 18.44 -30.97 -0.50
C TYR A 54 17.23 -31.84 -0.16
N ASP A 55 16.22 -31.26 0.49
CA ASP A 55 14.98 -31.95 0.79
C ASP A 55 14.09 -32.07 -0.45
N ILE A 56 14.33 -33.10 -1.25
CA ILE A 56 13.50 -33.43 -2.41
C ILE A 56 12.53 -34.54 -2.00
N THR A 57 11.24 -34.28 -1.97
CA THR A 57 10.21 -35.28 -1.68
C THR A 57 9.78 -36.01 -2.95
N CYS A 58 9.36 -37.27 -2.81
CA CYS A 58 8.85 -38.08 -3.91
C CYS A 58 7.48 -38.66 -3.54
N ASP A 59 6.46 -38.24 -4.28
CA ASP A 59 5.14 -38.84 -4.24
C ASP A 59 5.15 -40.09 -5.11
N LYS A 60 5.04 -41.25 -4.45
CA LYS A 60 4.95 -42.54 -5.15
C LYS A 60 3.59 -42.64 -5.83
N SER A 61 3.59 -42.75 -7.16
CA SER A 61 2.40 -43.01 -7.96
C SER A 61 2.76 -43.84 -9.20
N THR A 62 1.83 -44.07 -10.14
CA THR A 62 2.13 -44.71 -11.43
C THR A 62 3.28 -44.02 -12.16
N GLN A 63 3.39 -42.70 -12.03
CA GLN A 63 4.57 -41.93 -12.36
C GLN A 63 5.05 -41.17 -11.11
N ASN A 64 6.22 -41.53 -10.58
CA ASN A 64 6.79 -40.82 -9.43
C ASN A 64 6.89 -39.33 -9.73
N LYS A 65 6.37 -38.51 -8.80
CA LYS A 65 6.44 -37.05 -8.86
C LYS A 65 7.40 -36.54 -7.81
N TYR A 66 8.23 -35.57 -8.18
CA TYR A 66 9.26 -35.01 -7.32
C TYR A 66 9.02 -33.51 -7.13
N PHE A 67 9.35 -33.03 -5.93
CA PHE A 67 9.30 -31.62 -5.58
C PHE A 67 10.25 -31.31 -4.43
N ILE A 68 10.55 -30.03 -4.21
CA ILE A 68 11.26 -29.57 -3.01
C ILE A 68 10.29 -29.54 -1.83
N GLY A 69 10.58 -30.32 -0.79
CA GLY A 69 9.77 -30.43 0.43
C GLY A 69 9.91 -29.21 1.32
N SER A 70 11.11 -28.96 1.85
CA SER A 70 11.42 -27.79 2.67
C SER A 70 12.32 -26.80 1.95
N ARG A 71 12.03 -25.51 2.10
CA ARG A 71 12.90 -24.40 1.66
C ARG A 71 13.52 -23.73 2.89
N GLY A 72 14.53 -22.89 2.66
CA GLY A 72 15.18 -22.16 3.76
C GLY A 72 14.24 -21.14 4.45
N LEU A 73 13.28 -20.59 3.70
CA LEU A 73 12.20 -19.74 4.18
C LEU A 73 10.90 -20.17 3.55
N GLU A 74 9.84 -20.21 4.34
CA GLU A 74 8.49 -20.53 3.88
C GLU A 74 7.85 -19.35 3.13
N SER A 75 6.83 -19.66 2.33
CA SER A 75 6.10 -18.67 1.53
C SER A 75 5.53 -17.53 2.38
N ALA A 76 4.97 -17.86 3.55
CA ALA A 76 4.42 -16.89 4.49
C ALA A 76 5.50 -15.99 5.12
N GLU A 77 6.68 -16.54 5.42
CA GLU A 77 7.80 -15.79 5.99
C GLU A 77 8.35 -14.79 4.96
N ILE A 78 8.50 -15.23 3.71
CA ILE A 78 8.94 -14.36 2.61
C ILE A 78 7.94 -13.23 2.38
N LYS A 79 6.64 -13.53 2.34
CA LYS A 79 5.61 -12.48 2.26
C LYS A 79 5.73 -11.47 3.40
N MET A 80 5.85 -11.94 4.64
CA MET A 80 5.97 -11.08 5.81
C MET A 80 7.21 -10.18 5.74
N LEU A 81 8.34 -10.70 5.28
CA LEU A 81 9.57 -9.93 5.08
C LEU A 81 9.41 -8.91 3.94
N CYS A 82 8.77 -9.28 2.83
CA CYS A 82 8.46 -8.33 1.75
C CYS A 82 7.56 -7.18 2.24
N ASP A 83 6.53 -7.49 3.02
CA ASP A 83 5.64 -6.49 3.63
C ASP A 83 6.43 -5.54 4.55
N ALA A 84 7.31 -6.09 5.41
CA ALA A 84 8.16 -5.30 6.28
C ALA A 84 9.13 -4.39 5.49
N VAL A 85 9.73 -4.91 4.42
CA VAL A 85 10.61 -4.13 3.53
C VAL A 85 9.83 -3.01 2.84
N ASN A 86 8.61 -3.26 2.34
CA ASN A 86 7.78 -2.24 1.70
C ASN A 86 7.26 -1.19 2.69
N ALA A 87 6.94 -1.58 3.92
CA ALA A 87 6.56 -0.66 4.99
C ALA A 87 7.72 0.22 5.48
N ALA A 88 8.94 -0.31 5.48
CA ALA A 88 10.12 0.39 5.99
C ALA A 88 10.42 1.69 5.22
N GLN A 89 10.19 2.84 5.86
CA GLN A 89 10.42 4.17 5.26
C GLN A 89 11.91 4.50 5.09
N PHE A 90 12.80 3.85 5.83
CA PHE A 90 14.25 4.12 5.75
C PHE A 90 14.95 3.41 4.60
N ILE A 91 14.29 2.43 3.97
CA ILE A 91 14.75 1.77 2.75
C ILE A 91 14.19 2.57 1.58
N SER A 92 14.98 2.81 0.55
CA SER A 92 14.48 3.43 -0.67
C SER A 92 13.57 2.47 -1.45
N GLU A 93 12.81 3.01 -2.40
CA GLU A 93 11.96 2.19 -3.26
C GLU A 93 12.78 1.21 -4.11
N GLU A 94 13.82 1.70 -4.79
CA GLU A 94 14.75 0.87 -5.58
C GLU A 94 15.34 -0.26 -4.73
N LYS A 95 15.83 0.06 -3.52
CA LYS A 95 16.41 -0.97 -2.66
C LYS A 95 15.38 -1.93 -2.10
N SER A 96 14.15 -1.48 -1.88
CA SER A 96 13.05 -2.35 -1.47
C SER A 96 12.79 -3.40 -2.55
N SER A 97 12.72 -2.98 -3.82
CA SER A 97 12.56 -3.88 -4.97
C SER A 97 13.70 -4.89 -5.07
N GLU A 98 14.96 -4.45 -4.96
CA GLU A 98 16.11 -5.37 -4.97
C GLU A 98 16.07 -6.41 -3.85
N LEU A 99 15.66 -6.01 -2.64
CA LEU A 99 15.56 -6.92 -1.50
C LEU A 99 14.41 -7.91 -1.67
N ILE A 100 13.27 -7.44 -2.19
CA ILE A 100 12.12 -8.29 -2.50
C ILE A 100 12.48 -9.31 -3.57
N ASP A 101 13.19 -8.93 -4.62
CA ASP A 101 13.65 -9.86 -5.66
C ASP A 101 14.58 -10.94 -5.09
N LYS A 102 15.46 -10.57 -4.15
CA LYS A 102 16.32 -11.54 -3.43
C LYS A 102 15.49 -12.49 -2.57
N LEU A 103 14.47 -11.99 -1.87
CA LEU A 103 13.57 -12.83 -1.09
C LEU A 103 12.79 -13.80 -2.00
N PHE A 104 12.28 -13.32 -3.12
CA PHE A 104 11.58 -14.14 -4.11
C PHE A 104 12.45 -15.18 -4.79
N SER A 105 13.77 -15.01 -4.83
CA SER A 105 14.70 -16.01 -5.40
C SER A 105 14.66 -17.36 -4.69
N GLN A 106 14.15 -17.40 -3.46
CA GLN A 106 14.01 -18.63 -2.65
C GLN A 106 12.73 -19.43 -2.99
N LEU A 107 11.77 -18.82 -3.68
CA LEU A 107 10.47 -19.40 -4.00
C LEU A 107 10.48 -20.17 -5.33
N SER A 108 9.47 -21.04 -5.52
CA SER A 108 9.09 -21.50 -6.86
C SER A 108 8.50 -20.33 -7.67
N VAL A 109 8.47 -20.47 -9.00
CA VAL A 109 7.79 -19.50 -9.89
C VAL A 109 6.31 -19.34 -9.52
N TYR A 110 5.66 -20.43 -9.10
CA TYR A 110 4.24 -20.44 -8.73
C TYR A 110 4.00 -19.69 -7.42
N GLN A 111 4.77 -20.00 -6.37
CA GLN A 111 4.69 -19.30 -5.09
C GLN A 111 5.03 -17.81 -5.22
N LYS A 112 6.00 -17.48 -6.10
CA LYS A 112 6.35 -16.09 -6.40
C LYS A 112 5.16 -15.35 -6.99
N ASP A 113 4.49 -15.91 -8.00
CA ASP A 113 3.35 -15.27 -8.65
C ASP A 113 2.13 -15.14 -7.72
N GLU A 114 1.90 -16.12 -6.86
CA GLU A 114 0.88 -16.04 -5.79
C GLU A 114 1.16 -14.88 -4.84
N ILE A 115 2.39 -14.76 -4.33
CA ILE A 115 2.74 -13.75 -3.32
C ILE A 115 2.84 -12.34 -3.92
N LYS A 116 3.32 -12.22 -5.17
CA LYS A 116 3.59 -10.92 -5.81
C LYS A 116 2.39 -9.97 -5.81
N ASN A 117 1.17 -10.49 -5.90
CA ASN A 117 -0.06 -9.69 -5.91
C ASN A 117 -0.62 -9.39 -4.51
N ILE A 118 -0.11 -10.05 -3.47
CA ILE A 118 -0.63 -9.98 -2.10
C ILE A 118 0.27 -9.12 -1.20
N ILE A 119 1.55 -8.93 -1.59
CA ILE A 119 2.46 -8.07 -0.83
C ILE A 119 1.97 -6.62 -0.81
N GLN A 120 2.20 -5.94 0.31
CA GLN A 120 1.87 -4.54 0.47
C GLN A 120 2.63 -3.68 -0.53
N GLN A 121 2.00 -2.59 -0.99
CA GLN A 121 2.68 -1.60 -1.79
C GLN A 121 3.73 -0.84 -0.96
N PRO A 122 4.81 -0.35 -1.59
CA PRO A 122 5.78 0.52 -0.92
C PRO A 122 5.11 1.73 -0.26
N SER A 123 5.55 2.08 0.96
CA SER A 123 5.12 3.31 1.64
C SER A 123 5.44 4.55 0.77
N GLU A 124 4.55 5.56 0.74
CA GLU A 124 4.77 6.80 -0.04
C GLU A 124 6.00 7.61 0.40
N ASN A 125 6.42 7.45 1.67
CA ASN A 125 7.52 8.21 2.26
C ASN A 125 8.80 7.36 2.39
N LYS A 126 9.33 6.86 1.26
CA LYS A 126 10.59 6.11 1.21
C LYS A 126 11.80 7.04 1.30
N ALA A 127 12.90 6.55 1.88
CA ALA A 127 14.14 7.30 2.02
C ALA A 127 14.92 7.34 0.69
N ASP A 128 15.89 8.24 0.63
CA ASP A 128 16.86 8.28 -0.45
C ASP A 128 17.85 7.11 -0.33
N ASN A 129 18.25 6.53 -1.47
CA ASN A 129 19.21 5.43 -1.61
C ASN A 129 20.48 5.61 -0.77
N LYS A 130 20.92 6.87 -0.60
CA LYS A 130 22.16 7.22 0.10
C LYS A 130 22.17 6.85 1.59
N SER A 131 21.01 6.77 2.23
CA SER A 131 20.90 6.57 3.69
C SER A 131 21.49 5.25 4.18
N ILE A 132 21.43 4.21 3.35
CA ILE A 132 21.98 2.87 3.67
C ILE A 132 23.52 2.90 3.67
N TYR A 133 24.14 3.55 2.69
CA TYR A 133 25.59 3.72 2.63
C TYR A 133 26.14 4.52 3.81
N PHE A 134 25.36 5.48 4.31
CA PHE A 134 25.72 6.24 5.50
C PHE A 134 25.67 5.38 6.77
N ALA A 135 24.67 4.50 6.91
CA ALA A 135 24.61 3.55 8.01
C ALA A 135 25.82 2.60 8.01
N ASP A 136 26.23 2.11 6.84
CA ASP A 136 27.43 1.27 6.69
C ASP A 136 28.72 2.01 7.09
N THR A 137 28.86 3.26 6.64
CA THR A 137 29.99 4.13 7.03
C THR A 137 30.04 4.34 8.55
N ILE A 138 28.88 4.54 9.18
CA ILE A 138 28.77 4.69 10.64
C ILE A 138 29.15 3.40 11.35
N ASN A 139 28.65 2.23 10.90
CA ASN A 139 28.98 0.93 11.48
C ASN A 139 30.47 0.62 11.37
N THR A 140 31.08 0.96 10.22
CA THR A 140 32.53 0.85 10.03
C THR A 140 33.29 1.73 11.02
N ALA A 141 32.86 2.99 11.19
CA ALA A 141 33.48 3.90 12.16
C ALA A 141 33.37 3.43 13.60
N ILE A 142 32.22 2.85 13.99
CA ILE A 142 32.02 2.24 15.31
C ILE A 142 33.01 1.08 15.51
N THR A 143 33.06 0.16 14.55
CA THR A 143 33.91 -1.04 14.61
C THR A 143 35.40 -0.69 14.66
N GLN A 144 35.81 0.36 13.94
CA GLN A 144 37.19 0.81 13.89
C GLN A 144 37.53 1.84 14.99
N CYS A 145 36.58 2.18 15.87
CA CYS A 145 36.73 3.19 16.91
C CYS A 145 37.23 4.54 16.36
N ARG A 146 36.68 4.99 15.23
CA ARG A 146 37.05 6.24 14.57
C ARG A 146 35.93 7.27 14.63
N LYS A 147 36.30 8.55 14.66
CA LYS A 147 35.33 9.65 14.51
C LYS A 147 34.85 9.72 13.06
N ILE A 148 33.64 10.22 12.88
CA ILE A 148 33.08 10.58 11.58
C ILE A 148 32.89 12.09 11.49
N ARG A 149 32.98 12.61 10.26
CA ARG A 149 32.63 13.98 9.93
C ARG A 149 31.51 14.00 8.91
N PHE A 150 30.53 14.88 9.09
CA PHE A 150 29.43 15.03 8.15
C PHE A 150 28.76 16.39 8.25
N GLN A 151 28.06 16.78 7.20
CA GLN A 151 27.16 17.92 7.19
C GLN A 151 25.72 17.47 7.44
N TYR A 152 24.88 18.39 7.92
CA TYR A 152 23.50 18.08 8.28
C TYR A 152 22.55 19.03 7.59
N TYR A 153 21.51 18.54 6.92
CA TYR A 153 20.53 19.39 6.25
C TYR A 153 19.20 19.49 7.01
N GLU A 154 18.49 20.57 6.76
CA GLU A 154 17.11 20.80 7.16
C GLU A 154 16.28 21.22 5.95
N TYR A 155 14.95 21.22 6.09
CA TYR A 155 14.06 21.67 5.03
C TYR A 155 13.63 23.10 5.30
N ASN A 156 13.77 23.98 4.31
CA ASN A 156 13.25 25.34 4.41
C ASN A 156 11.72 25.39 4.13
N GLU A 157 11.12 26.57 4.20
CA GLU A 157 9.68 26.79 3.97
C GLU A 157 9.22 26.35 2.57
N LYS A 158 10.13 26.35 1.59
CA LYS A 158 9.91 25.89 0.22
C LYS A 158 10.10 24.39 0.03
N ARG A 159 10.35 23.64 1.11
CA ARG A 159 10.67 22.20 1.12
C ARG A 159 11.98 21.84 0.41
N GLU A 160 12.90 22.80 0.29
CA GLU A 160 14.22 22.56 -0.27
C GLU A 160 15.19 22.11 0.84
N LYS A 161 16.08 21.17 0.52
CA LYS A 161 17.15 20.73 1.43
C LYS A 161 18.19 21.85 1.53
N VAL A 162 18.37 22.42 2.72
CA VAL A 162 19.37 23.45 3.01
C VAL A 162 20.31 22.97 4.11
N LEU A 163 21.61 23.25 3.97
CA LEU A 163 22.59 22.86 4.98
C LEU A 163 22.41 23.67 6.26
N LYS A 164 22.33 22.96 7.39
CA LYS A 164 22.14 23.54 8.71
C LYS A 164 23.39 24.30 9.15
N HIS A 165 23.19 25.42 9.82
CA HIS A 165 24.27 26.30 10.31
C HIS A 165 25.30 26.65 9.22
N ASN A 166 24.83 27.03 8.03
CA ASN A 166 25.66 27.43 6.90
C ASN A 166 26.69 26.36 6.48
N GLY A 167 26.30 25.07 6.49
CA GLY A 167 27.20 23.98 6.08
C GLY A 167 28.19 23.54 7.15
N TYR A 168 27.87 23.74 8.43
CA TYR A 168 28.73 23.28 9.51
C TYR A 168 28.96 21.76 9.44
N THR A 169 30.23 21.36 9.46
CA THR A 169 30.65 19.96 9.51
C THR A 169 30.74 19.50 10.97
N TYR A 170 29.86 18.58 11.35
CA TYR A 170 29.86 17.92 12.64
C TYR A 170 30.98 16.90 12.71
N THR A 171 31.68 16.87 13.84
CA THR A 171 32.57 15.76 14.23
C THR A 171 31.89 14.98 15.35
N VAL A 172 31.70 13.68 15.15
CA VAL A 172 30.99 12.80 16.10
C VAL A 172 31.80 11.54 16.35
N SER A 173 31.86 11.12 17.61
CA SER A 173 32.31 9.77 18.00
C SER A 173 31.07 8.86 18.01
N PRO A 174 30.90 7.99 16.98
CA PRO A 174 29.68 7.21 16.84
C PRO A 174 29.65 6.05 17.85
N TYR A 175 28.51 5.81 18.47
CA TYR A 175 28.30 4.71 19.43
C TYR A 175 27.33 3.66 18.92
N ALA A 176 26.26 4.09 18.24
CA ALA A 176 25.29 3.19 17.66
C ALA A 176 24.56 3.82 16.48
N ALA A 177 24.20 3.00 15.50
CA ALA A 177 23.15 3.30 14.53
C ALA A 177 21.89 2.55 14.95
N VAL A 178 20.85 3.27 15.35
CA VAL A 178 19.64 2.70 15.94
C VAL A 178 18.42 3.01 15.10
N TRP A 179 17.55 2.02 14.96
CA TRP A 179 16.26 2.16 14.30
C TRP A 179 15.17 2.47 15.33
N ASN A 180 14.39 3.52 15.11
CA ASN A 180 13.27 3.92 15.97
C ASN A 180 12.21 4.71 15.17
N ASP A 181 10.91 4.47 15.40
CA ASP A 181 9.81 5.13 14.67
C ASP A 181 10.08 5.24 13.14
N ASP A 182 10.36 4.09 12.51
CA ASP A 182 10.64 3.91 11.07
C ASP A 182 11.90 4.58 10.52
N ARG A 183 12.80 5.05 11.38
CA ARG A 183 13.94 5.89 10.96
C ARG A 183 15.22 5.51 11.67
N TYR A 184 16.34 5.65 10.97
CA TYR A 184 17.67 5.42 11.52
C TYR A 184 18.27 6.68 12.13
N TYR A 185 18.88 6.50 13.29
CA TYR A 185 19.54 7.54 14.06
C TYR A 185 20.97 7.12 14.40
N LEU A 186 21.90 8.03 14.20
CA LEU A 186 23.24 8.00 14.77
C LEU A 186 23.16 8.53 16.20
N VAL A 187 23.59 7.72 17.16
CA VAL A 187 23.83 8.12 18.55
C VAL A 187 25.33 8.18 18.76
N GLY A 188 25.83 9.30 19.27
CA GLY A 188 27.26 9.48 19.50
C GLY A 188 27.60 10.79 20.20
N TYR A 189 28.82 10.88 20.73
CA TYR A 189 29.31 12.10 21.35
C TYR A 189 29.65 13.14 20.28
N CYS A 190 28.99 14.31 20.35
CA CYS A 190 29.17 15.40 19.41
C CYS A 190 30.11 16.47 19.97
N GLU A 191 31.20 16.79 19.25
CA GLU A 191 32.18 17.77 19.73
C GLU A 191 31.61 19.19 19.83
N LYS A 192 30.70 19.56 18.93
CA LYS A 192 30.03 20.86 18.94
C LYS A 192 29.20 21.07 20.21
N HIS A 193 28.48 20.04 20.62
CA HIS A 193 27.56 20.11 21.77
C HIS A 193 28.22 19.66 23.08
N LYS A 194 29.39 19.01 22.99
CA LYS A 194 30.11 18.40 24.12
C LYS A 194 29.23 17.43 24.91
N ASP A 195 28.34 16.72 24.21
CA ASP A 195 27.39 15.80 24.81
C ASP A 195 26.99 14.70 23.80
N ILE A 196 26.40 13.62 24.30
CA ILE A 196 25.80 12.56 23.50
C ILE A 196 24.57 13.13 22.79
N THR A 197 24.64 13.15 21.47
CA THR A 197 23.62 13.75 20.60
C THR A 197 23.12 12.72 19.61
N VAL A 198 21.89 12.91 19.16
CA VAL A 198 21.25 12.06 18.17
C VAL A 198 21.10 12.80 16.84
N PHE A 199 21.52 12.15 15.75
CA PHE A 199 21.35 12.66 14.40
C PHE A 199 20.57 11.66 13.57
N ARG A 200 19.53 12.12 12.87
CA ARG A 200 18.85 11.25 11.90
C ARG A 200 19.75 10.99 10.70
N ILE A 201 19.95 9.73 10.33
CA ILE A 201 20.88 9.34 9.27
C ILE A 201 20.39 9.82 7.90
N ASP A 202 19.08 9.84 7.67
CA ASP A 202 18.48 10.34 6.42
C ASP A 202 18.79 11.83 6.16
N ARG A 203 19.15 12.60 7.19
CA ARG A 203 19.49 14.04 7.12
C ARG A 203 20.97 14.35 7.05
N ILE A 204 21.80 13.31 7.02
CA ILE A 204 23.25 13.45 6.90
C ILE A 204 23.61 13.68 5.43
N ALA A 205 24.61 14.52 5.20
CA ALA A 205 25.25 14.75 3.91
C ALA A 205 26.77 14.70 4.09
N ASP A 206 27.49 14.32 3.02
CA ASP A 206 28.95 14.36 2.96
C ASP A 206 29.64 13.69 4.16
N ILE A 207 29.16 12.50 4.52
CA ILE A 207 29.77 11.71 5.60
C ILE A 207 31.12 11.14 5.17
N SER A 208 32.09 11.23 6.06
CA SER A 208 33.43 10.69 5.88
C SER A 208 33.98 10.12 7.19
N LEU A 209 34.70 9.02 7.07
CA LEU A 209 35.50 8.46 8.14
C LEU A 209 36.74 9.34 8.37
N THR A 210 37.17 9.47 9.61
CA THR A 210 38.39 10.21 9.95
C THR A 210 39.45 9.30 10.57
N GLU A 211 40.70 9.73 10.54
CA GLU A 211 41.79 9.05 11.24
C GLU A 211 41.76 9.26 12.76
N SER A 212 40.96 10.21 13.26
CA SER A 212 40.86 10.51 14.68
C SER A 212 40.14 9.38 15.44
N ILE A 213 40.70 8.99 16.59
CA ILE A 213 40.11 7.96 17.47
C ILE A 213 38.84 8.50 18.12
N ALA A 214 37.77 7.69 18.13
CA ALA A 214 36.51 8.02 18.77
C ALA A 214 36.67 8.13 20.30
N ILE A 215 35.99 9.10 20.91
CA ILE A 215 35.89 9.19 22.36
C ILE A 215 35.06 7.99 22.83
N PRO A 216 35.55 7.15 23.76
CA PRO A 216 34.82 5.94 24.17
C PRO A 216 33.47 6.29 24.80
N CYS A 217 32.50 5.40 24.61
CA CYS A 217 31.19 5.52 25.24
C CYS A 217 31.33 5.52 26.78
N PRO A 218 30.65 6.43 27.51
CA PRO A 218 30.65 6.42 28.97
C PRO A 218 30.16 5.07 29.53
N LYS A 219 30.78 4.56 30.61
CA LYS A 219 30.46 3.23 31.15
C LYS A 219 29.05 3.13 31.74
N ASP A 220 28.50 4.25 32.17
CA ASP A 220 27.16 4.43 32.72
C ASP A 220 26.09 4.68 31.65
N PHE A 221 26.50 4.86 30.38
CA PHE A 221 25.57 5.08 29.30
C PHE A 221 24.95 3.77 28.81
N VAL A 222 23.64 3.61 29.01
CA VAL A 222 22.86 2.48 28.53
C VAL A 222 21.99 2.94 27.36
N LEU A 223 22.28 2.43 26.16
CA LEU A 223 21.59 2.81 24.93
C LEU A 223 20.08 2.53 24.99
N LYS A 224 19.67 1.40 25.58
CA LYS A 224 18.26 1.02 25.71
C LYS A 224 17.47 2.04 26.54
N ASP A 225 18.05 2.49 27.65
CA ASP A 225 17.43 3.47 28.55
C ASP A 225 17.33 4.85 27.89
N PHE A 226 18.36 5.23 27.14
CA PHE A 226 18.38 6.47 26.37
C PHE A 226 17.31 6.52 25.27
N ILE A 227 17.10 5.42 24.55
CA ILE A 227 16.04 5.32 23.53
C ILE A 227 14.65 5.34 24.18
N ALA A 228 14.45 4.61 25.28
CA ALA A 228 13.15 4.52 25.96
C ALA A 228 12.70 5.87 26.56
N GLN A 229 13.64 6.70 27.02
CA GLN A 229 13.35 7.98 27.67
C GLN A 229 13.06 9.14 26.68
N THR A 230 13.41 8.98 25.40
CA THR A 230 13.29 10.05 24.39
C THR A 230 12.04 9.93 23.52
N PHE A 231 11.20 10.98 23.49
CA PHE A 231 10.06 11.05 22.57
C PHE A 231 10.52 11.49 21.18
N LYS A 232 10.48 10.57 20.20
CA LYS A 232 10.99 10.79 18.83
C LYS A 232 12.46 11.26 18.80
N MET A 233 13.29 10.74 19.72
CA MET A 233 14.73 11.05 19.82
C MET A 233 15.08 12.54 20.04
N PHE A 234 14.16 13.33 20.60
CA PHE A 234 14.47 14.70 21.02
C PHE A 234 15.11 14.68 22.41
N SER A 235 16.31 15.26 22.53
CA SER A 235 17.03 15.38 23.79
C SER A 235 16.52 16.53 24.67
N GLY A 236 16.39 16.27 25.97
CA GLY A 236 16.10 17.23 27.04
C GLY A 236 16.55 16.71 28.40
N GLU A 237 16.37 17.48 29.49
CA GLU A 237 16.70 16.97 30.83
C GLU A 237 15.69 15.91 31.29
N PRO A 238 16.15 14.69 31.66
CA PRO A 238 15.26 13.63 32.11
C PRO A 238 14.68 13.95 33.48
N MET A 239 13.37 13.77 33.62
CA MET A 239 12.59 14.22 34.75
C MET A 239 11.51 13.20 35.09
N THR A 240 11.31 12.94 36.37
CA THR A 240 10.17 12.12 36.80
C THR A 240 8.89 12.95 36.78
N VAL A 241 7.90 12.50 36.03
CA VAL A 241 6.57 13.09 35.95
C VAL A 241 5.53 12.12 36.46
N THR A 242 4.45 12.66 37.05
CA THR A 242 3.26 11.87 37.40
C THR A 242 2.12 12.21 36.44
N LEU A 243 1.65 11.23 35.68
CA LEU A 243 0.53 11.37 34.76
C LEU A 243 -0.74 10.81 35.42
N LYS A 244 -1.80 11.62 35.56
CA LYS A 244 -3.13 11.11 35.94
C LYS A 244 -3.95 10.85 34.67
N CYS A 245 -4.31 9.61 34.43
CA CYS A 245 -4.85 9.07 33.19
C CYS A 245 -6.24 8.47 33.42
N LYS A 246 -7.17 8.56 32.46
CA LYS A 246 -8.43 7.77 32.52
C LYS A 246 -8.11 6.28 32.39
N ASN A 247 -8.82 5.41 33.12
CA ASN A 247 -8.58 3.96 33.14
C ASN A 247 -8.53 3.31 31.75
N LYS A 248 -9.35 3.79 30.80
CA LYS A 248 -9.35 3.31 29.41
C LYS A 248 -8.05 3.53 28.63
N HIS A 249 -7.14 4.37 29.13
CA HIS A 249 -5.85 4.67 28.51
C HIS A 249 -4.70 3.87 29.12
N MET A 250 -4.98 2.91 30.01
CA MET A 250 -3.96 2.03 30.59
C MET A 250 -3.12 1.33 29.53
N LYS A 251 -3.78 0.75 28.51
CA LYS A 251 -3.09 0.10 27.38
C LYS A 251 -2.10 1.04 26.69
N ALA A 252 -2.52 2.27 26.38
CA ALA A 252 -1.65 3.24 25.70
C ALA A 252 -0.46 3.72 26.55
N ILE A 253 -0.57 3.64 27.89
CA ILE A 253 0.54 3.92 28.81
C ILE A 253 1.51 2.74 28.82
N ILE A 254 1.01 1.52 28.93
CA ILE A 254 1.83 0.29 28.88
C ILE A 254 2.55 0.17 27.53
N ASP A 255 1.83 0.32 26.42
CA ASP A 255 2.40 0.26 25.07
C ASP A 255 3.54 1.28 24.88
N LYS A 256 3.51 2.39 25.63
CA LYS A 256 4.49 3.48 25.50
C LYS A 256 5.67 3.38 26.47
N PHE A 257 5.43 2.97 27.71
CA PHE A 257 6.42 3.01 28.78
C PHE A 257 6.84 1.61 29.28
N GLY A 258 6.26 0.55 28.71
CA GLY A 258 6.48 -0.84 29.12
C GLY A 258 5.61 -1.25 30.31
N ASP A 259 5.76 -2.52 30.71
CA ASP A 259 5.00 -3.12 31.81
C ASP A 259 5.58 -2.79 33.20
N ASP A 260 6.86 -2.42 33.29
CA ASP A 260 7.59 -2.16 34.54
C ASP A 260 7.33 -0.75 35.13
N ILE A 261 6.10 -0.25 34.99
CA ILE A 261 5.70 1.09 35.44
C ILE A 261 4.87 1.06 36.71
N GLU A 262 5.22 1.92 37.67
CA GLU A 262 4.44 2.08 38.89
C GLU A 262 3.13 2.84 38.61
N THR A 263 2.01 2.11 38.63
CA THR A 263 0.66 2.68 38.54
C THR A 263 -0.07 2.58 39.88
N ASN A 264 -0.82 3.63 40.21
CA ASN A 264 -1.66 3.71 41.41
C ASN A 264 -3.08 4.07 41.01
N LYS A 265 -4.07 3.41 41.60
CA LYS A 265 -5.49 3.76 41.39
C LYS A 265 -5.77 5.11 42.06
N ALA A 266 -6.17 6.11 41.28
CA ALA A 266 -6.42 7.45 41.79
C ALA A 266 -7.89 7.65 42.19
N ASP A 267 -8.83 7.16 41.37
CA ASP A 267 -10.26 7.16 41.65
C ASP A 267 -11.01 6.11 40.78
N LYS A 268 -12.36 6.15 40.73
CA LYS A 268 -13.17 5.19 39.95
C LYS A 268 -12.94 5.30 38.43
N GLN A 269 -12.49 6.44 37.93
CA GLN A 269 -12.34 6.72 36.49
C GLN A 269 -10.89 6.93 36.07
N PHE A 270 -9.97 7.15 37.01
CA PHE A 270 -8.60 7.53 36.76
C PHE A 270 -7.58 6.70 37.57
N PHE A 271 -6.40 6.55 36.98
CA PHE A 271 -5.18 6.05 37.63
C PHE A 271 -4.06 7.10 37.49
N THR A 272 -3.02 6.98 38.29
CA THR A 272 -1.79 7.76 38.19
C THR A 272 -0.63 6.85 37.87
N VAL A 273 0.28 7.28 37.00
CA VAL A 273 1.53 6.58 36.70
C VAL A 273 2.70 7.53 36.89
N LYS A 274 3.79 7.05 37.50
CA LYS A 274 5.06 7.77 37.56
C LYS A 274 6.00 7.25 36.48
N VAL A 275 6.47 8.15 35.62
CA VAL A 275 7.40 7.82 34.52
C VAL A 275 8.54 8.81 34.49
N LYS A 276 9.75 8.34 34.18
CA LYS A 276 10.92 9.18 33.95
C LYS A 276 11.02 9.48 32.45
N ILE A 277 10.90 10.76 32.07
CA ILE A 277 10.84 11.21 30.68
C ILE A 277 11.60 12.52 30.48
N GLU A 278 12.00 12.81 29.24
CA GLU A 278 12.50 14.13 28.87
C GLU A 278 11.35 15.04 28.41
N LEU A 279 11.23 16.23 29.02
CA LEU A 279 10.19 17.20 28.65
C LEU A 279 10.50 17.86 27.30
N SER A 280 9.88 17.38 26.23
CA SER A 280 10.07 17.86 24.86
C SER A 280 8.76 18.26 24.17
N PRO A 281 8.79 19.08 23.08
CA PRO A 281 7.60 19.40 22.29
C PRO A 281 6.87 18.16 21.77
N THR A 282 7.60 17.07 21.48
CA THR A 282 7.03 15.80 21.04
C THR A 282 6.34 15.04 22.17
N PHE A 283 6.87 15.09 23.39
CA PHE A 283 6.16 14.62 24.58
C PHE A 283 4.85 15.37 24.76
N TYR A 284 4.87 16.71 24.74
CA TYR A 284 3.65 17.51 24.88
C TYR A 284 2.63 17.22 23.76
N ALA A 285 3.09 17.07 22.51
CA ALA A 285 2.22 16.70 21.39
C ALA A 285 1.59 15.31 21.56
N TRP A 286 2.37 14.31 21.98
CA TRP A 286 1.88 12.96 22.29
C TRP A 286 0.86 12.99 23.44
N VAL A 287 1.05 13.87 24.42
CA VAL A 287 0.09 14.06 25.51
C VAL A 287 -1.19 14.76 25.01
N PHE A 288 -1.07 15.79 24.17
CA PHE A 288 -2.20 16.57 23.68
C PHE A 288 -3.10 15.82 22.70
N GLN A 289 -2.63 14.75 22.04
CA GLN A 289 -3.47 13.91 21.18
C GLN A 289 -4.67 13.31 21.92
N TYR A 290 -4.62 13.28 23.26
CA TYR A 290 -5.69 12.78 24.12
C TYR A 290 -6.66 13.87 24.64
N GLN A 291 -6.56 15.12 24.14
CA GLN A 291 -7.55 16.20 24.30
C GLN A 291 -7.92 16.54 25.77
N GLY A 292 -6.93 16.83 26.62
CA GLY A 292 -7.19 17.31 27.99
C GLY A 292 -7.69 16.24 28.98
N LYS A 293 -7.54 14.95 28.66
CA LYS A 293 -7.96 13.83 29.53
C LYS A 293 -6.89 13.35 30.52
N TYR A 294 -5.75 14.03 30.57
CA TYR A 294 -4.73 13.83 31.59
C TYR A 294 -4.69 15.04 32.54
N VAL A 295 -4.53 14.76 33.84
CA VAL A 295 -4.27 15.78 34.86
C VAL A 295 -2.81 15.67 35.27
N TYR A 296 -2.12 16.81 35.36
CA TYR A 296 -0.69 16.87 35.66
C TYR A 296 -0.45 17.46 37.04
N ASN A 297 0.63 17.03 37.67
CA ASN A 297 1.19 17.70 38.82
C ASN A 297 2.64 18.10 38.48
N PHE A 298 2.89 19.40 38.29
CA PHE A 298 4.21 19.93 37.94
C PHE A 298 4.82 20.70 39.12
N HIS A 299 6.11 20.52 39.38
CA HIS A 299 6.91 21.34 40.28
C HIS A 299 7.19 22.74 39.70
N LYS A 300 7.33 23.75 40.57
CA LYS A 300 7.43 25.19 40.24
C LYS A 300 8.44 25.58 39.13
N LYS A 301 9.56 24.86 38.98
CA LYS A 301 10.56 25.08 37.90
C LYS A 301 10.10 24.60 36.51
N GLN A 302 9.14 23.67 36.45
CA GLN A 302 8.66 23.00 35.23
C GLN A 302 7.64 23.88 34.46
N LEU A 303 6.97 24.81 35.13
CA LEU A 303 5.98 25.73 34.55
C LEU A 303 6.62 26.80 33.65
N THR A 304 7.87 27.18 33.91
CA THR A 304 8.54 28.28 33.19
C THR A 304 8.84 27.95 31.72
N ASN A 305 9.13 26.68 31.42
CA ASN A 305 9.35 26.18 30.05
C ASN A 305 8.03 25.98 29.28
N LEU A 306 6.97 25.61 30.00
CA LEU A 306 5.61 25.47 29.47
C LEU A 306 5.04 26.85 29.06
N CYS A 307 5.20 27.88 29.89
CA CYS A 307 4.72 29.24 29.59
C CYS A 307 5.44 29.91 28.40
N LYS A 308 6.69 29.53 28.09
CA LYS A 308 7.38 30.00 26.87
C LYS A 308 6.75 29.43 25.59
N TRP A 309 6.35 28.16 25.61
CA TRP A 309 5.63 27.51 24.50
C TRP A 309 4.16 27.91 24.42
N GLU A 310 3.54 28.22 25.55
CA GLU A 310 2.18 28.75 25.65
C GLU A 310 2.05 30.09 24.90
N LYS A 311 3.03 31.00 25.03
CA LYS A 311 3.06 32.24 24.24
C LYS A 311 3.20 32.03 22.74
N VAL A 312 3.81 30.93 22.29
CA VAL A 312 3.93 30.56 20.87
C VAL A 312 2.62 29.94 20.37
N CYS A 313 2.03 29.01 21.13
CA CYS A 313 0.73 28.40 20.78
C CYS A 313 -0.42 29.41 20.82
N LEU A 314 -0.52 30.26 21.86
CA LEU A 314 -1.57 31.29 21.95
C LEU A 314 -1.46 32.32 20.82
N ARG A 315 -0.24 32.67 20.37
CA ARG A 315 -0.01 33.62 19.27
C ARG A 315 -0.30 33.02 17.89
N CYS A 316 -0.09 31.71 17.70
CA CYS A 316 -0.52 31.00 16.50
C CYS A 316 -2.04 30.73 16.48
N ILE A 317 -2.65 30.45 17.64
CA ILE A 317 -4.09 30.23 17.77
C ILE A 317 -4.87 31.54 17.63
N SER A 318 -4.34 32.67 18.10
CA SER A 318 -4.98 33.99 17.96
C SER A 318 -4.99 34.52 16.52
N ASN A 319 -4.00 34.16 15.69
CA ASN A 319 -3.87 34.67 14.32
C ASN A 319 -4.57 33.79 13.25
N CYS A 320 -4.94 32.54 13.56
CA CYS A 320 -5.52 31.63 12.56
C CYS A 320 -7.05 31.46 12.61
N ALA A 321 -7.75 31.88 13.68
CA ALA A 321 -9.22 31.97 13.68
C ALA A 321 -9.72 32.68 14.96
N PRO A 322 -10.37 33.86 14.91
CA PRO A 322 -10.78 34.58 16.11
C PRO A 322 -11.99 33.96 16.85
N ARG A 323 -12.38 32.70 16.60
CA ARG A 323 -13.67 32.17 17.07
C ARG A 323 -13.74 30.76 17.66
N PHE A 324 -12.65 29.98 17.76
CA PHE A 324 -12.81 28.55 18.12
C PHE A 324 -12.01 27.97 19.28
N PHE A 325 -11.02 28.64 19.88
CA PHE A 325 -10.35 28.06 21.05
C PHE A 325 -9.97 29.14 22.06
N ALA A 326 -10.77 29.26 23.12
CA ALA A 326 -10.34 29.83 24.38
C ALA A 326 -10.14 28.66 25.35
N ILE A 327 -8.88 28.27 25.58
CA ILE A 327 -8.50 27.40 26.69
C ILE A 327 -8.29 28.33 27.88
N ASP A 328 -9.23 28.36 28.81
CA ASP A 328 -9.13 29.19 30.00
C ASP A 328 -8.44 28.37 31.12
N ILE A 329 -7.14 28.57 31.30
CA ILE A 329 -6.35 27.90 32.34
C ILE A 329 -6.46 28.74 33.62
N LYS A 330 -7.39 28.39 34.52
CA LYS A 330 -7.46 29.02 35.85
C LYS A 330 -6.34 28.50 36.75
N ILE A 331 -5.29 29.28 36.91
CA ILE A 331 -4.26 29.09 37.95
C ILE A 331 -4.85 29.59 39.27
N GLN A 332 -5.43 28.71 40.08
CA GLN A 332 -5.67 29.02 41.48
C GLN A 332 -4.44 28.65 42.33
N ARG A 333 -4.18 29.48 43.35
CA ARG A 333 -3.01 29.45 44.24
C ARG A 333 -2.91 28.12 45.02
N ARG A 334 -2.42 27.06 44.37
CA ARG A 334 -1.63 25.92 44.87
C ARG A 334 -1.48 24.88 43.74
N TYR A 335 -0.34 24.94 43.07
CA TYR A 335 0.37 23.86 42.35
C TYR A 335 -0.41 22.77 41.56
N ASN A 336 -1.60 23.02 41.02
CA ASN A 336 -2.29 22.10 40.12
C ASN A 336 -2.82 22.85 38.88
N ILE A 337 -2.60 22.30 37.68
CA ILE A 337 -3.26 22.78 36.45
C ILE A 337 -4.49 21.91 36.22
N TYR A 338 -5.67 22.53 36.25
CA TYR A 338 -6.93 21.91 35.87
C TYR A 338 -7.36 22.45 34.50
N ILE A 339 -7.61 21.55 33.55
CA ILE A 339 -8.39 21.88 32.35
C ILE A 339 -9.81 21.43 32.66
N THR A 340 -10.63 22.33 33.21
CA THR A 340 -12.05 22.05 33.47
C THR A 340 -12.90 22.47 32.27
N GLU A 341 -13.89 21.65 31.92
CA GLU A 341 -15.02 22.08 31.09
C GLU A 341 -15.68 23.30 31.74
N THR A 342 -15.60 24.48 31.13
CA THR A 342 -16.38 25.64 31.56
C THR A 342 -17.76 25.59 30.90
N ASN A 343 -18.78 25.37 31.73
CA ASN A 343 -20.18 25.65 31.40
C ASN A 343 -20.31 27.13 30.99
N VAL A 344 -20.57 27.38 29.70
CA VAL A 344 -21.01 28.70 29.22
C VAL A 344 -22.51 28.64 28.98
N THR A 345 -23.28 29.36 29.80
CA THR A 345 -24.69 29.65 29.59
C THR A 345 -24.82 30.56 28.36
N VAL A 346 -25.02 29.98 27.18
CA VAL A 346 -25.25 30.73 25.94
C VAL A 346 -26.71 31.16 25.87
N ARG A 347 -26.97 32.48 25.93
CA ARG A 347 -28.25 33.04 25.47
C ARG A 347 -28.44 32.63 24.01
N LYS A 348 -29.46 31.80 23.78
CA LYS A 348 -29.84 31.24 22.48
C LYS A 348 -29.97 32.33 21.41
N ARG A 349 -29.00 32.41 20.51
CA ARG A 349 -29.28 32.60 19.08
C ARG A 349 -28.81 31.34 18.36
N ARG A 350 -29.80 30.55 17.93
CA ARG A 350 -29.66 29.25 17.26
C ARG A 350 -28.72 29.37 16.07
N ILE A 351 -27.55 28.74 16.16
CA ILE A 351 -26.92 28.08 15.02
C ILE A 351 -26.71 26.64 15.46
N LYS A 352 -27.51 25.73 14.90
CA LYS A 352 -27.46 24.30 15.19
C LYS A 352 -26.10 23.73 14.75
N MET A 353 -25.29 23.27 15.70
CA MET A 353 -24.32 22.21 15.42
C MET A 353 -25.12 20.95 15.06
N GLN A 354 -25.03 20.48 13.82
CA GLN A 354 -25.60 19.20 13.44
C GLN A 354 -24.64 18.06 13.77
N HIS A 355 -25.19 17.09 14.50
CA HIS A 355 -24.61 15.81 14.85
C HIS A 355 -23.95 15.10 13.65
N LYS A 356 -22.97 14.22 13.95
CA LYS A 356 -22.60 13.10 13.06
C LYS A 356 -23.86 12.32 12.72
N ASN A 357 -24.48 12.59 11.57
CA ASN A 357 -25.52 11.72 11.08
C ASN A 357 -24.85 10.61 10.24
N ALA A 358 -24.52 9.50 10.90
CA ALA A 358 -23.94 8.31 10.27
C ALA A 358 -24.83 7.78 9.12
N GLU A 359 -26.12 8.09 9.16
CA GLU A 359 -27.08 7.80 8.10
C GLU A 359 -26.72 8.48 6.78
N TYR A 360 -26.24 9.73 6.79
CA TYR A 360 -25.82 10.43 5.57
C TYR A 360 -24.55 9.83 4.97
N PHE A 361 -23.62 9.35 5.81
CA PHE A 361 -22.45 8.63 5.32
C PHE A 361 -22.86 7.37 4.55
N LYS A 362 -23.74 6.56 5.15
CA LYS A 362 -24.26 5.35 4.54
C LYS A 362 -25.05 5.63 3.25
N ARG A 363 -25.90 6.66 3.25
CA ARG A 363 -26.70 7.04 2.08
C ARG A 363 -25.85 7.49 0.90
N ILE A 364 -24.79 8.26 1.15
CA ILE A 364 -23.86 8.71 0.11
C ILE A 364 -23.09 7.52 -0.48
N ILE A 365 -22.53 6.63 0.35
CA ILE A 365 -21.81 5.45 -0.13
C ILE A 365 -22.74 4.50 -0.90
N ALA A 366 -23.93 4.22 -0.37
CA ALA A 366 -24.90 3.35 -1.05
C ALA A 366 -25.29 3.92 -2.41
N PHE A 367 -25.54 5.23 -2.50
CA PHE A 367 -25.85 5.87 -3.77
C PHE A 367 -24.69 5.80 -4.77
N ILE A 368 -23.44 6.02 -4.33
CA ILE A 368 -22.27 5.91 -5.21
C ILE A 368 -22.10 4.48 -5.74
N ASP A 369 -22.28 3.48 -4.87
CA ASP A 369 -22.20 2.07 -5.26
C ASP A 369 -23.31 1.70 -6.27
N ASP A 370 -24.57 2.04 -5.97
CA ASP A 370 -25.72 1.71 -6.83
C ASP A 370 -25.65 2.44 -8.18
N TYR A 371 -25.22 3.70 -8.19
CA TYR A 371 -25.08 4.48 -9.43
C TYR A 371 -24.02 3.85 -10.35
N ALA A 372 -22.89 3.41 -9.79
CA ALA A 372 -21.84 2.77 -10.57
C ALA A 372 -22.31 1.45 -11.21
N VAL A 373 -23.15 0.67 -10.51
CA VAL A 373 -23.71 -0.58 -11.05
C VAL A 373 -24.68 -0.30 -12.20
N ASN A 374 -25.56 0.70 -12.06
CA ASN A 374 -26.62 0.96 -13.03
C ASN A 374 -26.16 1.77 -14.25
N ASN A 375 -25.16 2.63 -14.10
CA ASN A 375 -24.75 3.60 -15.13
C ASN A 375 -23.33 3.35 -15.67
N GLY A 376 -22.62 2.33 -15.18
CA GLY A 376 -21.26 1.99 -15.61
C GLY A 376 -20.21 3.09 -15.37
N SER A 377 -20.54 4.11 -14.59
CA SER A 377 -19.69 5.28 -14.35
C SER A 377 -19.93 5.87 -12.96
N SER A 378 -18.95 6.61 -12.44
CA SER A 378 -19.07 7.28 -11.14
C SER A 378 -19.97 8.51 -11.20
N PRO A 379 -20.84 8.75 -10.19
CA PRO A 379 -21.69 9.92 -10.17
C PRO A 379 -20.89 11.20 -9.89
N SER A 380 -21.39 12.34 -10.35
CA SER A 380 -20.91 13.66 -9.97
C SER A 380 -21.44 14.09 -8.59
N VAL A 381 -20.79 15.08 -8.00
CA VAL A 381 -21.25 15.70 -6.73
C VAL A 381 -22.69 16.21 -6.83
N ARG A 382 -23.12 16.67 -8.02
CA ARG A 382 -24.51 17.13 -8.25
C ARG A 382 -25.49 15.96 -8.30
N GLU A 383 -25.12 14.85 -8.94
CA GLU A 383 -25.95 13.63 -8.98
C GLU A 383 -26.08 13.02 -7.59
N ILE A 384 -24.99 12.96 -6.82
CA ILE A 384 -25.03 12.52 -5.42
C ILE A 384 -25.93 13.44 -4.59
N SER A 385 -25.78 14.76 -4.75
CA SER A 385 -26.61 15.76 -4.06
C SER A 385 -28.10 15.56 -4.31
N ASN A 386 -28.49 15.36 -5.57
CA ASN A 386 -29.88 15.10 -5.95
C ASN A 386 -30.38 13.75 -5.43
N GLY A 387 -29.57 12.69 -5.59
CA GLY A 387 -29.94 11.32 -5.20
C GLY A 387 -30.09 11.12 -3.70
N VAL A 388 -29.28 11.80 -2.90
CA VAL A 388 -29.33 11.68 -1.43
C VAL A 388 -30.11 12.81 -0.75
N GLY A 389 -30.63 13.79 -1.50
CA GLY A 389 -31.41 14.91 -0.97
C GLY A 389 -30.61 15.83 -0.04
N LEU A 390 -29.31 16.02 -0.29
CA LEU A 390 -28.43 16.89 0.49
C LEU A 390 -27.89 18.02 -0.40
N SER A 391 -27.55 19.17 0.17
CA SER A 391 -26.92 20.24 -0.61
C SER A 391 -25.52 19.83 -1.10
N THR A 392 -25.12 20.32 -2.27
CA THR A 392 -23.80 20.05 -2.87
C THR A 392 -22.65 20.36 -1.92
N ALA A 393 -22.69 21.49 -1.21
CA ALA A 393 -21.69 21.86 -0.21
C ALA A 393 -21.61 20.85 0.95
N THR A 394 -22.75 20.27 1.34
CA THR A 394 -22.81 19.24 2.38
C THR A 394 -22.19 17.94 1.87
N VAL A 395 -22.53 17.52 0.66
CA VAL A 395 -21.96 16.33 0.00
C VAL A 395 -20.44 16.46 -0.15
N SER A 396 -19.93 17.57 -0.71
CA SER A 396 -18.48 17.78 -0.86
C SER A 396 -17.73 17.69 0.47
N ARG A 397 -18.29 18.28 1.53
CA ARG A 397 -17.71 18.19 2.89
C ARG A 397 -17.70 16.77 3.42
N TYR A 398 -18.75 15.99 3.18
CA TYR A 398 -18.79 14.58 3.58
C TYR A 398 -17.82 13.73 2.77
N MET A 399 -17.72 13.94 1.45
CA MET A 399 -16.78 13.23 0.58
C MET A 399 -15.31 13.48 0.95
N GLN A 400 -14.92 14.74 1.20
CA GLN A 400 -13.56 15.06 1.66
C GLN A 400 -13.23 14.35 2.99
N LYS A 401 -14.23 14.24 3.87
CA LYS A 401 -14.08 13.56 5.15
C LYS A 401 -14.01 12.04 5.00
N MET A 402 -14.80 11.45 4.10
CA MET A 402 -14.72 10.03 3.75
C MET A 402 -13.36 9.68 3.14
N LYS A 403 -12.81 10.55 2.29
CA LYS A 403 -11.44 10.42 1.76
C LYS A 403 -10.40 10.40 2.87
N ALA A 404 -10.44 11.38 3.78
CA ALA A 404 -9.51 11.44 4.91
C ALA A 404 -9.59 10.21 5.84
N ASN A 405 -10.74 9.52 5.85
CA ASN A 405 -10.96 8.29 6.61
C ASN A 405 -10.64 7.01 5.81
N GLY A 406 -10.27 7.12 4.53
CA GLY A 406 -10.01 5.96 3.65
C GLY A 406 -11.26 5.14 3.29
N GLU A 407 -12.46 5.72 3.35
CA GLU A 407 -13.71 5.05 2.99
C GLU A 407 -14.04 5.15 1.49
N LEU A 408 -13.51 6.18 0.83
CA LEU A 408 -13.58 6.36 -0.62
C LEU A 408 -12.31 7.07 -1.12
N ASP A 409 -12.00 6.88 -2.39
CA ASP A 409 -11.03 7.65 -3.14
C ASP A 409 -11.75 8.69 -4.00
N TYR A 410 -11.26 9.93 -3.97
CA TYR A 410 -11.86 11.07 -4.64
C TYR A 410 -10.82 12.15 -4.87
N ASP A 411 -10.52 12.45 -6.11
CA ASP A 411 -9.50 13.43 -6.52
C ASP A 411 -10.05 14.85 -6.70
N GLY A 412 -11.37 15.04 -6.60
CA GLY A 412 -12.04 16.32 -6.89
C GLY A 412 -12.79 16.33 -8.22
N HIS A 413 -12.61 15.30 -9.06
CA HIS A 413 -13.25 15.14 -10.37
C HIS A 413 -14.32 14.03 -10.33
N ARG A 414 -14.78 13.58 -11.50
CA ARG A 414 -15.82 12.54 -11.61
C ARG A 414 -15.37 11.15 -11.12
N SER A 415 -14.09 10.93 -10.82
CA SER A 415 -13.59 9.65 -10.33
C SER A 415 -13.86 9.49 -8.83
N ILE A 416 -14.87 8.69 -8.48
CA ILE A 416 -15.21 8.38 -7.08
C ILE A 416 -15.21 6.87 -6.93
N VAL A 417 -14.29 6.34 -6.13
CA VAL A 417 -14.15 4.89 -5.91
C VAL A 417 -14.35 4.59 -4.43
N THR A 418 -15.42 3.90 -4.07
CA THR A 418 -15.64 3.47 -2.68
C THR A 418 -14.70 2.34 -2.29
N LYS A 419 -14.52 2.10 -0.99
CA LYS A 419 -13.75 0.96 -0.49
C LYS A 419 -14.28 -0.39 -0.99
N ARG A 420 -15.61 -0.52 -1.15
CA ARG A 420 -16.26 -1.71 -1.71
C ARG A 420 -15.91 -1.87 -3.18
N GLN A 421 -16.01 -0.81 -3.96
CA GLN A 421 -15.58 -0.81 -5.36
C GLN A 421 -14.10 -1.12 -5.48
N LYS A 422 -13.23 -0.59 -4.60
CA LYS A 422 -11.79 -0.89 -4.57
C LYS A 422 -11.49 -2.37 -4.28
N GLN A 423 -12.36 -3.05 -3.53
CA GLN A 423 -12.29 -4.50 -3.33
C GLN A 423 -12.77 -5.28 -4.57
N THR A 424 -13.81 -4.80 -5.26
CA THR A 424 -14.26 -5.37 -6.55
C THR A 424 -13.29 -5.09 -7.70
N LEU A 425 -12.54 -3.99 -7.65
CA LEU A 425 -11.43 -3.64 -8.58
C LEU A 425 -10.30 -4.69 -8.56
N ALA A 426 -10.14 -5.41 -7.44
CA ALA A 426 -9.17 -6.49 -7.30
C ALA A 426 -9.67 -7.84 -7.84
N GLU A 427 -10.97 -7.99 -8.12
CA GLU A 427 -11.49 -9.16 -8.83
C GLU A 427 -11.18 -9.03 -10.33
N THR A 428 -10.41 -9.97 -10.86
CA THR A 428 -10.16 -10.11 -12.30
C THR A 428 -10.84 -11.38 -12.80
N VAL A 429 -11.34 -11.35 -14.03
CA VAL A 429 -11.91 -12.51 -14.71
C VAL A 429 -11.02 -12.84 -15.90
N GLU A 430 -10.74 -14.13 -16.10
CA GLU A 430 -10.06 -14.62 -17.28
C GLU A 430 -11.04 -14.64 -18.45
N ILE A 431 -10.68 -13.92 -19.52
CA ILE A 431 -11.48 -13.75 -20.72
C ILE A 431 -10.67 -14.28 -21.90
N PRO A 432 -11.22 -15.24 -22.68
CA PRO A 432 -10.54 -15.77 -23.86
C PRO A 432 -10.55 -14.73 -24.99
N ILE A 433 -9.43 -14.63 -25.70
CA ILE A 433 -9.30 -13.92 -26.97
C ILE A 433 -9.50 -14.90 -28.11
N LEU A 434 -10.43 -14.58 -29.00
CA LEU A 434 -10.74 -15.33 -30.20
C LEU A 434 -10.19 -14.58 -31.41
N GLY A 435 -9.42 -15.27 -32.24
CA GLY A 435 -8.88 -14.74 -33.49
C GLY A 435 -9.96 -14.64 -34.57
N SER A 436 -10.21 -15.77 -35.25
CA SER A 436 -11.32 -15.95 -36.17
C SER A 436 -12.34 -16.93 -35.58
N VAL A 437 -13.61 -16.52 -35.51
CA VAL A 437 -14.69 -17.39 -35.05
C VAL A 437 -15.01 -18.37 -36.17
N SER A 438 -14.45 -19.58 -36.10
CA SER A 438 -14.82 -20.68 -36.99
C SER A 438 -16.13 -21.30 -36.54
N CYS A 439 -16.96 -21.64 -37.51
CA CYS A 439 -18.33 -22.00 -37.25
C CYS A 439 -18.54 -23.34 -36.57
N GLY A 440 -19.60 -23.39 -35.75
CA GLY A 440 -20.26 -24.65 -35.46
C GLY A 440 -19.88 -25.37 -34.18
N VAL A 441 -19.85 -24.71 -33.02
CA VAL A 441 -20.39 -25.31 -31.77
C VAL A 441 -20.71 -24.22 -30.73
N PRO A 442 -21.80 -24.32 -29.94
CA PRO A 442 -22.14 -23.36 -28.88
C PRO A 442 -21.19 -23.37 -27.67
N LYS A 443 -20.02 -23.98 -27.77
CA LYS A 443 -18.97 -23.97 -26.76
C LYS A 443 -17.69 -23.57 -27.47
N PHE A 444 -16.93 -22.64 -26.89
CA PHE A 444 -15.58 -22.34 -27.39
C PHE A 444 -14.84 -23.67 -27.58
N ALA A 445 -14.54 -24.03 -28.82
CA ALA A 445 -13.58 -25.08 -29.08
C ALA A 445 -12.23 -24.51 -28.62
N GLU A 446 -11.46 -25.27 -27.83
CA GLU A 446 -10.13 -24.85 -27.35
C GLU A 446 -9.22 -24.41 -28.50
N GLU A 447 -9.48 -24.91 -29.71
CA GLU A 447 -8.78 -24.59 -30.96
C GLU A 447 -8.96 -23.15 -31.45
N ASN A 448 -10.02 -22.43 -31.04
CA ASN A 448 -10.31 -21.06 -31.47
C ASN A 448 -9.79 -19.98 -30.48
N ILE A 449 -9.24 -20.40 -29.33
CA ILE A 449 -8.74 -19.49 -28.29
C ILE A 449 -7.25 -19.22 -28.55
N GLU A 450 -6.91 -17.98 -28.88
CA GLU A 450 -5.51 -17.57 -29.08
C GLU A 450 -4.79 -17.44 -27.73
N GLU A 451 -5.43 -16.73 -26.79
CA GLU A 451 -4.88 -16.44 -25.47
C GLU A 451 -5.98 -16.13 -24.45
N TYR A 452 -5.62 -16.07 -23.17
CA TYR A 452 -6.50 -15.58 -22.10
C TYR A 452 -5.93 -14.30 -21.52
N VAL A 453 -6.79 -13.30 -21.33
CA VAL A 453 -6.43 -12.06 -20.63
C VAL A 453 -7.23 -11.90 -19.35
N ARG A 454 -6.58 -11.36 -18.31
CA ARG A 454 -7.23 -11.05 -17.04
C ARG A 454 -7.69 -9.60 -17.04
N LEU A 455 -9.00 -9.41 -17.06
CA LEU A 455 -9.60 -8.09 -17.05
C LEU A 455 -10.30 -7.80 -15.70
N PRO A 456 -10.10 -6.62 -15.09
CA PRO A 456 -10.73 -6.28 -13.82
C PRO A 456 -12.26 -6.12 -13.97
N VAL A 457 -13.02 -6.85 -13.14
CA VAL A 457 -14.50 -6.85 -13.13
C VAL A 457 -15.07 -5.44 -13.02
N SER A 458 -14.38 -4.55 -12.32
CA SER A 458 -14.79 -3.15 -12.17
C SER A 458 -14.88 -2.34 -13.47
N LEU A 459 -14.10 -2.66 -14.50
CA LEU A 459 -14.10 -1.93 -15.77
C LEU A 459 -15.12 -2.50 -16.78
N PHE A 460 -15.51 -3.76 -16.61
CA PHE A 460 -16.21 -4.54 -17.64
C PHE A 460 -17.50 -5.21 -17.14
N GLY A 461 -17.76 -5.20 -15.83
CA GLY A 461 -18.90 -5.85 -15.19
C GLY A 461 -18.70 -7.34 -14.94
N ARG A 462 -19.70 -7.99 -14.34
CA ARG A 462 -19.78 -9.46 -14.23
C ARG A 462 -20.64 -10.00 -15.39
N GLY A 463 -20.22 -11.09 -16.00
CA GLY A 463 -20.91 -11.71 -17.13
C GLY A 463 -19.98 -12.68 -17.87
N ASP A 464 -20.55 -13.47 -18.78
CA ASP A 464 -19.76 -14.28 -19.70
C ASP A 464 -19.29 -13.38 -20.85
N PHE A 465 -17.97 -13.21 -20.97
CA PHE A 465 -17.34 -12.36 -21.99
C PHE A 465 -16.32 -13.13 -22.80
N PHE A 466 -16.06 -12.66 -24.01
CA PHE A 466 -14.91 -13.02 -24.82
C PHE A 466 -14.41 -11.79 -25.57
N LEU A 467 -13.14 -11.78 -25.97
CA LEU A 467 -12.59 -10.75 -26.83
C LEU A 467 -12.51 -11.27 -28.26
N LEU A 468 -12.85 -10.41 -29.21
CA LEU A 468 -12.71 -10.69 -30.63
C LEU A 468 -11.70 -9.70 -31.22
N ARG A 469 -10.72 -10.21 -31.95
CA ARG A 469 -9.80 -9.36 -32.71
C ARG A 469 -10.48 -8.88 -33.99
N ALA A 470 -10.59 -7.57 -34.17
CA ALA A 470 -11.18 -6.98 -35.36
C ALA A 470 -10.31 -7.29 -36.59
N ASN A 471 -10.92 -7.92 -37.60
CA ASN A 471 -10.29 -8.24 -38.87
C ASN A 471 -11.06 -7.55 -39.99
N GLY A 472 -10.47 -6.50 -40.56
CA GLY A 472 -11.06 -5.64 -41.59
C GLY A 472 -11.42 -4.23 -41.08
N ASP A 473 -12.06 -3.45 -41.93
CA ASP A 473 -12.35 -2.02 -41.79
C ASP A 473 -13.85 -1.71 -41.74
N SER A 474 -14.71 -2.73 -41.70
CA SER A 474 -16.17 -2.58 -41.75
C SER A 474 -16.81 -1.81 -40.59
N MET A 475 -16.05 -1.48 -39.55
CA MET A 475 -16.53 -0.79 -38.35
C MET A 475 -15.68 0.45 -38.00
N ILE A 476 -14.94 0.99 -38.97
CA ILE A 476 -14.00 2.09 -38.77
C ILE A 476 -14.68 3.38 -38.26
N GLU A 477 -15.88 3.69 -38.74
CA GLU A 477 -16.66 4.87 -38.32
C GLU A 477 -17.24 4.72 -36.91
N ALA A 478 -17.36 3.48 -36.41
CA ALA A 478 -17.65 3.19 -35.01
C ALA A 478 -16.41 3.26 -34.11
N GLY A 479 -15.24 3.61 -34.68
CA GLY A 479 -13.97 3.67 -33.99
C GLY A 479 -13.39 2.29 -33.66
N ILE A 480 -13.67 1.28 -34.48
CA ILE A 480 -13.08 -0.06 -34.40
C ILE A 480 -12.16 -0.23 -35.61
N ASP A 481 -10.85 -0.18 -35.35
CA ASP A 481 -9.82 -0.29 -36.37
C ASP A 481 -9.33 -1.74 -36.51
N TYR A 482 -8.64 -2.03 -37.61
CA TYR A 482 -7.99 -3.32 -37.81
C TYR A 482 -7.04 -3.65 -36.66
N GLY A 483 -7.17 -4.85 -36.07
CA GLY A 483 -6.32 -5.33 -34.97
C GLY A 483 -6.85 -5.02 -33.57
N ASP A 484 -7.84 -4.12 -33.43
CA ASP A 484 -8.45 -3.79 -32.14
C ASP A 484 -9.08 -5.01 -31.46
N LEU A 485 -9.04 -5.02 -30.13
CA LEU A 485 -9.71 -6.04 -29.34
C LEU A 485 -11.09 -5.54 -28.90
N VAL A 486 -12.14 -6.19 -29.38
CA VAL A 486 -13.53 -5.85 -29.05
C VAL A 486 -14.04 -6.79 -27.98
N LEU A 487 -14.44 -6.25 -26.83
CA LEU A 487 -15.02 -7.01 -25.73
C LEU A 487 -16.50 -7.30 -26.02
N ILE A 488 -16.83 -8.58 -26.13
CA ILE A 488 -18.17 -9.07 -26.44
C ILE A 488 -18.79 -9.70 -25.19
N ARG A 489 -19.97 -9.24 -24.80
CA ARG A 489 -20.81 -9.92 -23.81
C ARG A 489 -21.57 -11.03 -24.51
N ARG A 490 -21.45 -12.25 -24.00
CA ARG A 490 -22.12 -13.41 -24.56
C ARG A 490 -23.61 -13.36 -24.25
N GLN A 491 -24.41 -13.24 -25.29
CA GLN A 491 -25.87 -13.21 -25.23
C GLN A 491 -26.44 -13.50 -26.61
N ASN A 492 -27.65 -14.04 -26.66
CA ASN A 492 -28.34 -14.44 -27.90
C ASN A 492 -29.46 -13.46 -28.29
N TYR A 493 -29.43 -12.25 -27.74
CA TYR A 493 -30.37 -11.16 -28.03
C TYR A 493 -29.59 -9.85 -28.13
N ALA A 494 -30.11 -8.89 -28.91
CA ALA A 494 -29.56 -7.55 -29.01
C ALA A 494 -30.68 -6.55 -29.32
N ASP A 495 -30.49 -5.30 -28.92
CA ASP A 495 -31.40 -4.21 -29.23
C ASP A 495 -31.05 -3.57 -30.58
N SER A 496 -32.02 -2.91 -31.20
CA SER A 496 -31.79 -2.16 -32.44
C SER A 496 -30.74 -1.08 -32.23
N GLY A 497 -29.70 -1.10 -33.05
CA GLY A 497 -28.56 -0.20 -32.98
C GLY A 497 -27.36 -0.78 -32.21
N ASP A 498 -27.46 -1.95 -31.59
CA ASP A 498 -26.31 -2.59 -30.95
C ASP A 498 -25.27 -3.07 -31.96
N ILE A 499 -23.99 -3.01 -31.61
CA ILE A 499 -22.93 -3.67 -32.39
C ILE A 499 -22.86 -5.12 -31.92
N VAL A 500 -23.06 -6.07 -32.83
CA VAL A 500 -23.21 -7.49 -32.50
C VAL A 500 -22.22 -8.35 -33.27
N VAL A 501 -21.86 -9.48 -32.66
CA VAL A 501 -21.28 -10.60 -33.41
C VAL A 501 -22.43 -11.44 -33.93
N ALA A 502 -22.72 -11.30 -35.22
CA ALA A 502 -23.75 -12.05 -35.92
C ALA A 502 -23.11 -13.21 -36.70
N LEU A 503 -23.67 -14.39 -36.56
CA LEU A 503 -23.29 -15.57 -37.32
C LEU A 503 -24.29 -15.79 -38.46
N MET A 504 -23.78 -15.84 -39.69
CA MET A 504 -24.53 -16.04 -40.95
C MET A 504 -23.73 -16.95 -41.86
N ASP A 505 -24.35 -17.94 -42.51
CA ASP A 505 -23.70 -18.82 -43.50
C ASP A 505 -22.33 -19.36 -43.08
N ASP A 506 -22.25 -19.75 -41.81
CA ASP A 506 -21.04 -20.23 -41.16
C ASP A 506 -19.88 -19.22 -40.96
N GLU A 507 -20.15 -17.92 -41.13
CA GLU A 507 -19.20 -16.83 -40.88
C GLU A 507 -19.69 -15.89 -39.77
N ALA A 508 -18.79 -15.50 -38.87
CA ALA A 508 -19.07 -14.49 -37.85
C ALA A 508 -18.64 -13.11 -38.34
N THR A 509 -19.53 -12.13 -38.25
CA THR A 509 -19.24 -10.74 -38.59
C THR A 509 -19.61 -9.80 -37.45
N LEU A 510 -18.87 -8.70 -37.34
CA LEU A 510 -19.17 -7.59 -36.44
C LEU A 510 -19.89 -6.49 -37.22
N LYS A 511 -21.15 -6.22 -36.89
CA LYS A 511 -22.01 -5.23 -37.57
C LYS A 511 -22.99 -4.59 -36.59
N ARG A 512 -23.56 -3.43 -36.96
CA ARG A 512 -24.66 -2.84 -36.20
C ARG A 512 -25.98 -3.51 -36.57
N PHE A 513 -26.70 -3.99 -35.58
CA PHE A 513 -27.92 -4.79 -35.72
C PHE A 513 -29.16 -3.91 -35.80
N TYR A 514 -29.98 -4.09 -36.84
CA TYR A 514 -31.27 -3.44 -36.98
C TYR A 514 -32.34 -4.48 -37.37
N PRO A 515 -33.22 -4.87 -36.45
CA PRO A 515 -34.35 -5.73 -36.80
C PRO A 515 -35.40 -4.93 -37.57
N GLU A 516 -35.81 -5.43 -38.74
CA GLU A 516 -36.86 -4.83 -39.58
C GLU A 516 -38.07 -5.77 -39.68
N PRO A 517 -38.90 -5.87 -38.61
CA PRO A 517 -40.02 -6.82 -38.57
C PRO A 517 -41.08 -6.56 -39.64
N GLU A 518 -41.23 -5.31 -40.10
CA GLU A 518 -42.15 -4.93 -41.18
C GLU A 518 -41.77 -5.59 -42.52
N ASN A 519 -40.48 -5.84 -42.73
CA ASN A 519 -39.91 -6.43 -43.94
C ASN A 519 -39.50 -7.90 -43.73
N GLN A 520 -39.77 -8.48 -42.54
CA GLN A 520 -39.36 -9.83 -42.14
C GLN A 520 -37.86 -10.12 -42.35
N ARG A 521 -37.01 -9.13 -42.11
CA ARG A 521 -35.56 -9.25 -42.30
C ARG A 521 -34.76 -8.56 -41.20
N ILE A 522 -33.48 -8.87 -41.15
CA ILE A 522 -32.49 -8.25 -40.28
C ILE A 522 -31.51 -7.48 -41.18
N ARG A 523 -31.26 -6.22 -40.83
CA ARG A 523 -30.25 -5.39 -41.47
C ARG A 523 -29.01 -5.34 -40.56
N LEU A 524 -27.87 -5.75 -41.11
CA LEU A 524 -26.57 -5.66 -40.48
C LEU A 524 -25.76 -4.57 -41.18
N HIS A 525 -25.67 -3.44 -40.51
CA HIS A 525 -25.06 -2.23 -41.04
C HIS A 525 -23.55 -2.19 -40.73
N PRO A 526 -22.67 -2.08 -41.73
CA PRO A 526 -21.28 -1.72 -41.51
C PRO A 526 -21.19 -0.25 -41.11
N GLU A 527 -20.29 0.08 -40.19
CA GLU A 527 -19.94 1.46 -39.87
C GLU A 527 -18.72 1.85 -40.72
N ASN A 528 -18.95 1.88 -42.03
CA ASN A 528 -18.00 2.25 -43.08
C ASN A 528 -18.79 2.64 -44.34
N SER A 529 -18.67 3.91 -44.76
CA SER A 529 -19.41 4.47 -45.90
C SER A 529 -19.15 3.79 -47.25
N GLU A 530 -18.05 3.07 -47.39
CA GLU A 530 -17.67 2.35 -48.61
C GLU A 530 -18.30 0.94 -48.68
N MET A 531 -19.07 0.52 -47.67
CA MET A 531 -19.68 -0.81 -47.60
C MET A 531 -21.21 -0.74 -47.53
N ASP A 532 -21.87 -1.63 -48.27
CA ASP A 532 -23.32 -1.72 -48.29
C ASP A 532 -23.89 -2.53 -47.11
N ASP A 533 -25.15 -2.23 -46.76
CA ASP A 533 -25.93 -2.98 -45.78
C ASP A 533 -26.12 -4.45 -46.19
N ILE A 534 -25.96 -5.35 -45.22
CA ILE A 534 -26.23 -6.77 -45.40
C ILE A 534 -27.65 -7.06 -44.86
N TYR A 535 -28.49 -7.65 -45.70
CA TYR A 535 -29.85 -8.04 -45.33
C TYR A 535 -29.97 -9.56 -45.29
N VAL A 536 -30.43 -10.10 -44.15
CA VAL A 536 -30.63 -11.53 -43.95
C VAL A 536 -31.98 -11.83 -43.32
N ASP A 537 -32.54 -13.00 -43.64
CA ASP A 537 -33.81 -13.44 -43.05
C ASP A 537 -33.62 -13.83 -41.57
N ASN A 538 -32.48 -14.45 -41.23
CA ASN A 538 -32.12 -14.85 -39.87
C ASN A 538 -30.60 -14.79 -39.67
N CYS A 539 -30.17 -14.47 -38.45
CA CYS A 539 -28.79 -14.64 -37.99
C CYS A 539 -28.78 -15.08 -36.52
N ILE A 540 -27.69 -15.72 -36.08
CA ILE A 540 -27.50 -16.08 -34.67
C ILE A 540 -26.62 -15.04 -34.01
N ILE A 541 -27.16 -14.35 -33.01
CA ILE A 541 -26.39 -13.42 -32.18
C ILE A 541 -25.53 -14.23 -31.21
N GLN A 542 -24.21 -14.08 -31.31
CA GLN A 542 -23.25 -14.72 -30.38
C GLN A 542 -22.93 -13.80 -29.18
N GLY A 543 -23.09 -12.49 -29.37
CA GLY A 543 -22.94 -11.51 -28.32
C GLY A 543 -23.01 -10.07 -28.80
N VAL A 544 -23.00 -9.16 -27.83
CA VAL A 544 -23.06 -7.70 -28.05
C VAL A 544 -21.76 -7.06 -27.62
N ALA A 545 -21.22 -6.16 -28.44
CA ALA A 545 -20.00 -5.41 -28.14
C ALA A 545 -20.25 -4.39 -27.03
N VAL A 546 -19.42 -4.45 -25.99
CA VAL A 546 -19.53 -3.58 -24.82
C VAL A 546 -18.46 -2.50 -24.84
N LYS A 547 -17.25 -2.84 -25.31
CA LYS A 547 -16.10 -1.94 -25.26
C LYS A 547 -15.04 -2.32 -26.28
N VAL A 548 -14.30 -1.33 -26.75
CA VAL A 548 -13.14 -1.49 -27.63
C VAL A 548 -11.88 -1.20 -26.83
N ILE A 549 -10.90 -2.09 -26.94
CA ILE A 549 -9.56 -1.94 -26.38
C ILE A 549 -8.64 -1.69 -27.58
N LYS A 550 -8.17 -0.45 -27.69
CA LYS A 550 -7.21 -0.05 -28.70
C LYS A 550 -5.87 -0.71 -28.40
N ASP A 551 -5.25 -1.26 -29.43
CA ASP A 551 -3.86 -1.68 -29.31
C ASP A 551 -2.99 -0.44 -29.07
N LEU A 552 -2.18 -0.47 -28.00
CA LEU A 552 -1.28 0.62 -27.64
C LEU A 552 0.10 0.22 -28.16
N GLU A 553 0.37 0.47 -29.44
CA GLU A 553 1.75 0.50 -29.95
C GLU A 553 2.55 1.65 -29.34
#